data_AF-A0A947HN58-F1
#
_entry.id   AF-A0A947HN58-F1
#
_cell.length_a   1.000
_cell.length_b   1.000
_cell.length_c   1.000
_cell.angle_alpha   90.00
_cell.angle_beta   90.00
_cell.angle_gamma   90.00
#
_symmetry.space_group_name_H-M   'P 1'
#
loop_
_entity.id
_entity.type
_entity.pdbx_description
1 polymer ?
#
loop_
_entity_poly.entity_id
_entity_poly.type
_entity_poly.pdbx_seq_one_letter_code
_entity_poly.pdbx_strand_id
1 'polypeptide(L)'
;MLRHHLVLVSLLVLACSTGDDGIPGVGVDTAGGDATATPNTDASGGVVVAECDDAPAGATCDADQNPCTLDSCDGAGACRPTGGVEACAAASAADPCWAHACDPAAGCRPTSLRVGEVCNDGDPCTLDDHCAEAAGASGCAGTPIDVDDGNPCTNDYCDSDAVHHAPLDAVSCTPEAACEVPGECVAGACIATRECPCVAGVDCPEPVCTVPCANGGSCVADETCDCGGTGYAGASCETPVCEPPCAQGACTAPDTCDCGDTGYSGAACDVPVCDPPCAHGACTAPDTCDCGETGYSGAACDVPVCDPPCAHGAC
;
A
#
# COMPACT_ATOMS: atom_id res chain seq x y z
N MET A 1 29.04 -28.90 50.96
CA MET A 1 28.27 -29.58 49.89
C MET A 1 28.10 -28.54 48.79
N LEU A 2 28.52 -28.67 47.54
CA LEU A 2 28.87 -29.80 46.68
C LEU A 2 29.93 -29.32 45.65
N ARG A 3 30.57 -30.26 44.97
CA ARG A 3 31.94 -30.26 44.41
C ARG A 3 32.17 -29.44 43.12
N HIS A 4 33.42 -29.01 42.98
CA HIS A 4 34.11 -28.67 41.74
C HIS A 4 34.24 -29.89 40.82
N HIS A 5 34.02 -29.72 39.51
CA HIS A 5 34.52 -30.65 38.48
C HIS A 5 35.23 -29.88 37.37
N LEU A 6 36.56 -29.92 37.46
CA LEU A 6 37.53 -29.63 36.41
C LEU A 6 37.47 -30.80 35.42
N VAL A 7 37.15 -30.56 34.15
CA VAL A 7 37.22 -31.57 33.09
C VAL A 7 38.43 -31.26 32.22
N LEU A 8 39.49 -32.05 32.37
CA LEU A 8 40.53 -32.23 31.35
C LEU A 8 39.89 -32.96 30.16
N VAL A 9 40.02 -32.41 28.96
CA VAL A 9 39.81 -33.17 27.71
C VAL A 9 41.16 -33.32 27.03
N SER A 10 41.63 -34.56 27.06
CA SER A 10 42.85 -35.05 26.43
C SER A 10 42.80 -34.93 24.91
N LEU A 11 43.93 -34.51 24.34
CA LEU A 11 44.32 -34.70 22.95
C LEU A 11 44.30 -36.21 22.62
N LEU A 12 43.43 -36.63 21.71
CA LEU A 12 43.51 -37.93 21.05
C LEU A 12 43.35 -37.72 19.54
N VAL A 13 44.45 -37.85 18.82
CA VAL A 13 44.47 -37.88 17.34
C VAL A 13 43.94 -39.25 16.92
N LEU A 14 42.75 -39.28 16.32
CA LEU A 14 42.17 -40.46 15.68
C LEU A 14 42.17 -40.22 14.17
N ALA A 15 43.03 -40.95 13.47
CA ALA A 15 43.03 -41.02 12.02
C ALA A 15 41.74 -41.72 11.56
N CYS A 16 40.96 -41.06 10.71
CA CYS A 16 39.82 -41.67 10.04
C CYS A 16 40.23 -42.00 8.60
N SER A 17 40.31 -43.29 8.30
CA SER A 17 40.43 -43.80 6.94
C SER A 17 39.07 -43.75 6.25
N THR A 18 38.95 -43.01 5.15
CA THR A 18 37.82 -43.15 4.23
C THR A 18 38.26 -44.05 3.08
N GLY A 19 37.81 -45.30 3.12
CA GLY A 19 37.49 -46.04 1.90
C GLY A 19 36.00 -45.89 1.68
N ASP A 20 35.60 -45.49 0.48
CA ASP A 20 34.25 -45.72 -0.02
C ASP A 20 34.29 -45.90 -1.54
N ASP A 21 33.29 -46.64 -1.98
CA ASP A 21 33.27 -47.53 -3.13
C ASP A 21 33.12 -46.83 -4.50
N GLY A 22 33.47 -47.59 -5.53
CA GLY A 22 33.56 -47.11 -6.90
C GLY A 22 32.21 -46.79 -7.57
N ILE A 23 32.24 -45.70 -8.33
CA ILE A 23 31.32 -45.36 -9.43
C ILE A 23 32.21 -45.29 -10.68
N PRO A 24 31.80 -45.86 -11.84
CA PRO A 24 32.70 -46.13 -12.96
C PRO A 24 33.20 -44.83 -13.57
N GLY A 25 34.53 -44.66 -13.55
CA GLY A 25 35.20 -43.56 -14.22
C GLY A 25 34.95 -43.60 -15.72
N VAL A 26 34.63 -42.43 -16.27
CA VAL A 26 34.96 -42.10 -17.66
C VAL A 26 36.46 -42.31 -17.78
N GLY A 27 36.86 -43.30 -18.56
CA GLY A 27 38.27 -43.64 -18.79
C GLY A 27 38.98 -42.47 -19.43
N VAL A 28 39.78 -41.77 -18.64
CA VAL A 28 40.91 -41.00 -19.16
C VAL A 28 42.04 -42.00 -19.26
N ASP A 29 42.22 -42.53 -20.46
CA ASP A 29 43.35 -43.40 -20.79
C ASP A 29 44.65 -42.61 -20.57
N THR A 30 45.26 -42.83 -19.41
CA THR A 30 46.65 -42.42 -19.16
C THR A 30 47.56 -43.54 -19.69
N ALA A 31 47.75 -43.55 -21.00
CA ALA A 31 48.88 -44.23 -21.63
C ALA A 31 50.07 -43.26 -21.70
N GLY A 32 51.24 -43.75 -21.29
CA GLY A 32 52.36 -42.93 -20.88
C GLY A 32 53.05 -42.10 -21.97
N GLY A 33 53.58 -40.96 -21.53
CA GLY A 33 54.45 -40.07 -22.29
C GLY A 33 54.79 -38.83 -21.47
N ASP A 34 56.01 -38.79 -20.98
CA ASP A 34 56.82 -37.63 -20.58
C ASP A 34 56.21 -36.48 -19.74
N ALA A 35 56.74 -36.31 -18.53
CA ALA A 35 56.54 -35.11 -17.74
C ALA A 35 57.48 -34.00 -18.26
N THR A 36 56.95 -32.96 -18.92
CA THR A 36 57.49 -31.57 -18.89
C THR A 36 56.72 -30.50 -19.69
N ALA A 37 55.63 -30.80 -20.42
CA ALA A 37 54.87 -29.73 -21.08
C ALA A 37 53.93 -29.02 -20.08
N THR A 38 54.12 -27.72 -19.86
CA THR A 38 53.08 -26.87 -19.27
C THR A 38 51.81 -27.00 -20.13
N PRO A 39 50.61 -27.18 -19.55
CA PRO A 39 49.39 -27.17 -20.34
C PRO A 39 49.34 -25.85 -21.12
N ASN A 40 49.27 -25.93 -22.45
CA ASN A 40 49.17 -24.73 -23.26
C ASN A 40 47.78 -24.15 -23.06
N THR A 41 47.64 -22.83 -23.17
CA THR A 41 46.38 -22.14 -22.92
C THR A 41 46.05 -21.25 -24.10
N ASP A 42 44.84 -21.33 -24.62
CA ASP A 42 44.37 -20.35 -25.60
C ASP A 42 44.21 -18.96 -24.96
N ALA A 43 43.98 -17.92 -25.76
CA ALA A 43 43.83 -16.56 -25.23
C ALA A 43 42.62 -16.37 -24.29
N SER A 44 41.71 -17.33 -24.23
CA SER A 44 40.55 -17.35 -23.35
C SER A 44 40.81 -18.13 -22.04
N GLY A 45 42.02 -18.67 -21.86
CA GLY A 45 42.42 -19.48 -20.70
C GLY A 45 42.00 -20.95 -20.78
N GLY A 46 41.52 -21.41 -21.94
CA GLY A 46 41.17 -22.81 -22.19
C GLY A 46 42.43 -23.67 -22.36
N VAL A 47 42.47 -24.86 -21.77
CA VAL A 47 43.59 -25.78 -21.92
C VAL A 47 43.60 -26.36 -23.33
N VAL A 48 44.70 -26.15 -24.05
CA VAL A 48 44.94 -26.67 -25.40
C VAL A 48 46.21 -27.53 -25.44
N VAL A 49 46.28 -28.39 -26.45
CA VAL A 49 47.41 -29.30 -26.66
C VAL A 49 48.47 -28.65 -27.54
N ALA A 50 49.75 -28.98 -27.31
CA ALA A 50 50.85 -28.56 -28.18
C ALA A 50 50.97 -29.44 -29.45
N GLU A 51 50.52 -30.68 -29.35
CA GLU A 51 50.53 -31.68 -30.43
C GLU A 51 49.14 -32.33 -30.50
N CYS A 52 48.70 -32.69 -31.71
CA CYS A 52 47.31 -33.05 -31.99
C CYS A 52 47.10 -34.56 -31.98
N ASP A 53 47.69 -35.28 -31.03
CA ASP A 53 47.58 -36.73 -30.93
C ASP A 53 46.09 -37.12 -30.80
N ASP A 54 45.59 -37.83 -31.81
CA ASP A 54 44.18 -38.23 -31.98
C ASP A 54 43.14 -37.09 -32.03
N ALA A 55 43.55 -35.83 -32.15
CA ALA A 55 42.65 -34.69 -32.28
C ALA A 55 42.12 -34.53 -33.72
N PRO A 56 40.82 -34.24 -33.91
CA PRO A 56 40.24 -34.05 -35.24
C PRO A 56 40.80 -32.80 -35.92
N ALA A 57 40.82 -32.82 -37.26
CA ALA A 57 41.16 -31.63 -38.05
C ALA A 57 40.27 -30.44 -37.65
N GLY A 58 40.86 -29.27 -37.40
CA GLY A 58 40.12 -28.10 -36.93
C GLY A 58 40.04 -27.96 -35.40
N ALA A 59 40.49 -28.94 -34.63
CA ALA A 59 40.61 -28.79 -33.17
C ALA A 59 41.61 -27.66 -32.83
N THR A 60 41.35 -26.97 -31.71
CA THR A 60 42.25 -25.94 -31.19
C THR A 60 43.49 -26.58 -30.58
N CYS A 61 44.63 -26.01 -30.90
CA CYS A 61 45.93 -26.37 -30.37
C CYS A 61 46.77 -25.09 -30.32
N ASP A 62 47.93 -25.13 -29.68
CA ASP A 62 48.86 -24.01 -29.70
C ASP A 62 50.28 -24.59 -29.79
N ALA A 63 50.91 -24.37 -30.94
CA ALA A 63 52.19 -24.94 -31.31
C ALA A 63 53.38 -24.11 -30.81
N ASP A 64 53.20 -22.80 -30.60
CA ASP A 64 54.28 -21.86 -30.32
C ASP A 64 54.22 -21.22 -28.91
N GLN A 65 53.28 -21.68 -28.07
CA GLN A 65 52.97 -21.16 -26.73
C GLN A 65 52.63 -19.68 -26.72
N ASN A 66 52.14 -19.17 -27.86
CA ASN A 66 51.63 -17.82 -27.96
C ASN A 66 50.11 -17.89 -28.13
N PRO A 67 49.34 -17.63 -27.06
CA PRO A 67 47.87 -17.69 -27.11
C PRO A 67 47.24 -16.75 -28.16
N CYS A 68 47.98 -15.75 -28.63
CA CYS A 68 47.50 -14.75 -29.58
C CYS A 68 47.59 -15.18 -31.04
N THR A 69 48.33 -16.26 -31.33
CA THR A 69 48.38 -16.88 -32.64
C THR A 69 47.41 -18.05 -32.69
N LEU A 70 46.58 -18.08 -33.73
CA LEU A 70 45.59 -19.14 -33.88
C LEU A 70 46.23 -20.33 -34.58
N ASP A 71 46.34 -21.46 -33.88
CA ASP A 71 46.80 -22.72 -34.43
C ASP A 71 45.67 -23.76 -34.44
N SER A 72 45.76 -24.70 -35.38
CA SER A 72 44.77 -25.76 -35.49
C SER A 72 45.38 -27.07 -35.97
N CYS A 73 44.79 -28.16 -35.52
CA CYS A 73 45.15 -29.51 -35.91
C CYS A 73 44.85 -29.75 -37.39
N ASP A 74 45.83 -30.28 -38.14
CA ASP A 74 45.68 -30.54 -39.58
C ASP A 74 44.97 -31.88 -39.90
N GLY A 75 44.62 -32.66 -38.85
CA GLY A 75 44.03 -34.00 -38.98
C GLY A 75 45.02 -35.12 -39.27
N ALA A 76 46.32 -34.81 -39.38
CA ALA A 76 47.41 -35.75 -39.49
C ALA A 76 48.26 -35.82 -38.20
N GLY A 77 47.74 -35.27 -37.09
CA GLY A 77 48.40 -35.23 -35.79
C GLY A 77 49.28 -34.01 -35.55
N ALA A 78 49.40 -33.08 -36.51
CA ALA A 78 50.23 -31.88 -36.34
C ALA A 78 49.39 -30.64 -36.00
N CYS A 79 49.82 -29.89 -34.98
CA CYS A 79 49.34 -28.53 -34.73
C CYS A 79 50.05 -27.55 -35.68
N ARG A 80 49.30 -26.71 -36.39
CA ARG A 80 49.87 -25.75 -37.34
C ARG A 80 49.26 -24.36 -37.25
N PRO A 81 50.06 -23.30 -37.47
CA PRO A 81 49.55 -21.95 -37.52
C PRO A 81 48.62 -21.74 -38.70
N THR A 82 47.46 -21.17 -38.39
CA THR A 82 46.43 -20.81 -39.38
C THR A 82 46.73 -19.45 -40.03
N GLY A 83 47.62 -18.65 -39.43
CA GLY A 83 47.88 -17.25 -39.81
C GLY A 83 46.84 -16.27 -39.27
N GLY A 84 45.84 -16.75 -38.50
CA GLY A 84 44.92 -15.92 -37.74
C GLY A 84 45.53 -15.39 -36.45
N VAL A 85 44.94 -14.32 -35.93
CA VAL A 85 45.29 -13.73 -34.62
C VAL A 85 44.05 -13.62 -33.76
N GLU A 86 44.23 -13.79 -32.45
CA GLU A 86 43.14 -13.63 -31.50
C GLU A 86 42.94 -12.14 -31.18
N ALA A 87 41.72 -11.65 -31.44
CA ALA A 87 41.38 -10.23 -31.30
C ALA A 87 40.80 -9.88 -29.93
N CYS A 88 40.57 -10.87 -29.05
CA CYS A 88 39.94 -10.71 -27.75
C CYS A 88 38.57 -10.03 -27.84
N ALA A 89 37.89 -10.19 -28.97
CA ALA A 89 36.58 -9.59 -29.22
C ALA A 89 35.52 -10.19 -28.30
N ALA A 90 35.62 -11.49 -28.02
CA ALA A 90 34.74 -12.16 -27.07
C ALA A 90 34.95 -11.63 -25.64
N ALA A 91 36.20 -11.49 -25.18
CA ALA A 91 36.51 -10.90 -23.88
C ALA A 91 36.03 -9.44 -23.77
N SER A 92 36.22 -8.65 -24.84
CA SER A 92 35.73 -7.27 -24.92
C SER A 92 34.20 -7.16 -25.01
N ALA A 93 33.50 -8.21 -25.41
CA ALA A 93 32.03 -8.25 -25.46
C ALA A 93 31.43 -8.72 -24.13
N ALA A 94 32.18 -9.48 -23.35
CA ALA A 94 31.79 -9.94 -22.02
C ALA A 94 31.99 -8.86 -20.94
N ASP A 95 32.90 -7.91 -21.16
CA ASP A 95 33.15 -6.78 -20.26
C ASP A 95 32.72 -5.45 -20.92
N PRO A 96 31.64 -4.80 -20.41
CA PRO A 96 31.16 -3.55 -20.99
C PRO A 96 32.14 -2.38 -20.81
N CYS A 97 33.02 -2.43 -19.80
CA CYS A 97 33.92 -1.34 -19.45
C CYS A 97 35.31 -1.47 -20.07
N TRP A 98 35.81 -2.69 -20.30
CA TRP A 98 37.17 -2.90 -20.81
C TRP A 98 37.23 -3.46 -22.22
N ALA A 99 37.95 -2.73 -23.09
CA ALA A 99 38.49 -3.34 -24.31
C ALA A 99 39.69 -4.24 -23.95
N HIS A 100 39.69 -5.45 -24.49
CA HIS A 100 40.73 -6.43 -24.30
C HIS A 100 41.61 -6.54 -25.53
N ALA A 101 42.92 -6.70 -25.32
CA ALA A 101 43.88 -7.02 -26.38
C ALA A 101 44.75 -8.19 -25.95
N CYS A 102 45.20 -8.96 -26.94
CA CYS A 102 45.96 -10.16 -26.67
C CYS A 102 47.41 -9.84 -26.30
N ASP A 103 47.86 -10.36 -25.16
CA ASP A 103 49.26 -10.41 -24.77
C ASP A 103 49.88 -11.76 -25.12
N PRO A 104 51.03 -11.78 -25.80
CA PRO A 104 51.67 -13.03 -26.20
C PRO A 104 52.10 -13.96 -25.06
N ALA A 105 52.11 -13.51 -23.80
CA ALA A 105 52.46 -14.34 -22.65
C ALA A 105 51.27 -14.62 -21.71
N ALA A 106 50.26 -13.74 -21.68
CA ALA A 106 49.16 -13.79 -20.72
C ALA A 106 47.76 -13.93 -21.35
N GLY A 107 47.66 -13.97 -22.69
CA GLY A 107 46.38 -14.04 -23.40
C GLY A 107 45.60 -12.73 -23.35
N CYS A 108 44.27 -12.79 -23.40
CA CYS A 108 43.44 -11.60 -23.45
C CYS A 108 43.45 -10.81 -22.13
N ARG A 109 43.93 -9.56 -22.17
CA ARG A 109 43.98 -8.67 -21.00
C ARG A 109 43.32 -7.31 -21.27
N PRO A 110 42.75 -6.66 -20.24
CA PRO A 110 42.16 -5.34 -20.37
C PRO A 110 43.23 -4.31 -20.76
N THR A 111 42.88 -3.40 -21.68
CA THR A 111 43.82 -2.41 -22.23
C THR A 111 43.28 -0.99 -22.31
N SER A 112 41.98 -0.81 -22.44
CA SER A 112 41.38 0.52 -22.51
C SER A 112 40.02 0.53 -21.84
N LEU A 113 39.87 1.42 -20.87
CA LEU A 113 38.63 1.65 -20.16
C LEU A 113 37.73 2.57 -21.00
N ARG A 114 36.47 2.19 -21.16
CA ARG A 114 35.46 2.92 -21.92
C ARG A 114 34.66 3.82 -21.00
N VAL A 115 35.28 4.89 -20.50
CA VAL A 115 34.67 5.78 -19.50
C VAL A 115 33.34 6.35 -20.00
N GLY A 116 32.28 6.24 -19.18
CA GLY A 116 30.95 6.75 -19.46
C GLY A 116 30.02 5.79 -20.20
N GLU A 117 30.49 4.60 -20.61
CA GLU A 117 29.59 3.55 -21.09
C GLU A 117 28.72 3.02 -19.94
N VAL A 118 27.49 2.61 -20.26
CA VAL A 118 26.56 2.04 -19.29
C VAL A 118 27.00 0.62 -18.94
N CYS A 119 27.03 0.32 -17.65
CA CYS A 119 27.32 -1.01 -17.12
C CYS A 119 26.37 -1.30 -15.96
N ASN A 120 26.54 -2.46 -15.31
CA ASN A 120 25.93 -2.76 -14.03
C ASN A 120 26.90 -3.67 -13.27
N ASP A 121 27.32 -3.25 -12.09
CA ASP A 121 28.25 -4.01 -11.24
C ASP A 121 27.53 -4.98 -10.29
N GLY A 122 26.19 -4.99 -10.34
CA GLY A 122 25.33 -5.83 -9.53
C GLY A 122 25.14 -5.31 -8.09
N ASP A 123 25.66 -4.13 -7.77
CA ASP A 123 25.50 -3.52 -6.45
C ASP A 123 24.10 -2.90 -6.32
N PRO A 124 23.23 -3.39 -5.42
CA PRO A 124 21.91 -2.81 -5.21
C PRO A 124 21.95 -1.44 -4.53
N CYS A 125 23.11 -1.03 -4.01
CA CYS A 125 23.33 0.24 -3.31
C CYS A 125 23.69 1.40 -4.25
N THR A 126 23.85 1.13 -5.53
CA THR A 126 24.17 2.15 -6.53
C THR A 126 23.12 2.21 -7.63
N LEU A 127 23.00 3.40 -8.22
CA LEU A 127 22.21 3.64 -9.41
C LEU A 127 23.06 4.36 -10.45
N ASP A 128 22.66 4.24 -11.71
CA ASP A 128 23.32 4.86 -12.86
C ASP A 128 24.78 4.39 -13.00
N ASP A 129 25.01 3.07 -12.93
CA ASP A 129 26.35 2.49 -13.01
C ASP A 129 26.97 2.73 -14.38
N HIS A 130 28.11 3.41 -14.37
CA HIS A 130 28.84 3.78 -15.58
C HIS A 130 30.31 3.44 -15.43
N CYS A 131 30.96 3.19 -16.56
CA CYS A 131 32.37 2.86 -16.55
C CYS A 131 33.18 4.08 -16.10
N ALA A 132 33.98 3.95 -15.04
CA ALA A 132 34.70 5.05 -14.40
C ALA A 132 36.10 4.61 -13.94
N GLU A 133 37.09 5.51 -14.05
CA GLU A 133 38.48 5.18 -13.66
C GLU A 133 38.61 4.87 -12.16
N ALA A 134 37.72 5.44 -11.34
CA ALA A 134 37.70 5.27 -9.89
C ALA A 134 37.09 3.93 -9.44
N ALA A 135 36.48 3.15 -10.35
CA ALA A 135 35.77 1.91 -10.05
C ALA A 135 36.67 0.69 -9.79
N GLY A 136 38.00 0.85 -9.81
CA GLY A 136 38.93 -0.25 -9.58
C GLY A 136 38.94 -1.26 -10.73
N ALA A 137 39.01 -2.55 -10.40
CA ALA A 137 39.27 -3.61 -11.38
C ALA A 137 38.09 -3.88 -12.33
N SER A 138 36.84 -3.77 -11.88
CA SER A 138 35.65 -3.93 -12.73
C SER A 138 35.50 -2.77 -13.71
N GLY A 139 36.05 -1.59 -13.37
CA GLY A 139 35.86 -0.38 -14.16
C GLY A 139 34.43 0.14 -14.15
N CYS A 140 33.47 -0.53 -13.49
CA CYS A 140 32.06 -0.16 -13.39
C CYS A 140 31.73 0.28 -11.97
N ALA A 141 31.13 1.47 -11.82
CA ALA A 141 30.65 1.98 -10.55
C ALA A 141 29.43 2.87 -10.75
N GLY A 142 28.48 2.81 -9.83
CA GLY A 142 27.36 3.74 -9.78
C GLY A 142 27.46 4.83 -8.72
N THR A 143 26.39 5.60 -8.64
CA THR A 143 26.19 6.62 -7.63
C THR A 143 25.46 6.01 -6.42
N PRO A 144 25.94 6.23 -5.18
CA PRO A 144 25.24 5.73 -3.99
C PRO A 144 23.80 6.25 -3.95
N ILE A 145 22.86 5.32 -3.76
CA ILE A 145 21.45 5.68 -3.61
C ILE A 145 21.17 6.20 -2.20
N ASP A 146 20.15 7.06 -2.09
CA ASP A 146 19.57 7.39 -0.79
C ASP A 146 18.66 6.24 -0.36
N VAL A 147 18.97 5.63 0.79
CA VAL A 147 18.26 4.46 1.30
C VAL A 147 17.25 4.81 2.40
N ASP A 148 17.14 6.09 2.77
CA ASP A 148 16.18 6.56 3.76
C ASP A 148 14.75 6.38 3.23
N ASP A 149 13.93 5.59 3.92
CA ASP A 149 12.53 5.34 3.56
C ASP A 149 11.57 6.39 4.16
N GLY A 150 12.11 7.39 4.85
CA GLY A 150 11.38 8.45 5.55
C GLY A 150 10.86 8.02 6.93
N ASN A 151 11.11 6.79 7.36
CA ASN A 151 10.67 6.31 8.66
C ASN A 151 11.74 6.58 9.74
N PRO A 152 11.49 7.48 10.71
CA PRO A 152 12.44 7.75 11.79
C PRO A 152 12.67 6.56 12.73
N CYS A 153 11.90 5.48 12.58
CA CYS A 153 12.01 4.25 13.36
C CYS A 153 12.71 3.12 12.62
N THR A 154 13.34 3.38 11.49
CA THR A 154 14.27 2.44 10.85
C THR A 154 15.68 3.02 10.87
N ASN A 155 16.66 2.13 10.88
CA ASN A 155 18.05 2.47 10.57
C ASN A 155 18.34 1.94 9.18
N ASP A 156 18.38 2.86 8.24
CA ASP A 156 18.53 2.54 6.83
C ASP A 156 20.00 2.49 6.46
N TYR A 157 20.39 1.40 5.83
CA TYR A 157 21.76 1.20 5.36
C TYR A 157 21.76 0.27 4.17
N CYS A 158 22.87 0.31 3.45
CA CYS A 158 23.10 -0.59 2.34
C CYS A 158 24.38 -1.39 2.59
N ASP A 159 24.32 -2.69 2.32
CA ASP A 159 25.50 -3.57 2.28
C ASP A 159 25.62 -4.22 0.89
N SER A 160 26.66 -5.03 0.68
CA SER A 160 26.97 -5.60 -0.64
C SER A 160 25.85 -6.45 -1.26
N ASP A 161 24.83 -6.82 -0.47
CA ASP A 161 23.82 -7.77 -0.88
C ASP A 161 22.42 -7.12 -1.00
N ALA A 162 22.12 -6.07 -0.21
CA ALA A 162 20.83 -5.39 -0.25
C ALA A 162 20.80 -4.02 0.44
N VAL A 163 19.72 -3.27 0.14
CA VAL A 163 19.22 -2.17 0.97
C VAL A 163 18.44 -2.74 2.15
N HIS A 164 18.71 -2.24 3.35
CA HIS A 164 18.07 -2.66 4.60
C HIS A 164 17.44 -1.47 5.32
N HIS A 165 16.23 -1.67 5.84
CA HIS A 165 15.52 -0.72 6.70
C HIS A 165 15.29 -1.40 8.05
N ALA A 166 16.34 -1.43 8.89
CA ALA A 166 16.33 -2.25 10.10
C ALA A 166 15.46 -1.59 11.19
N PRO A 167 14.49 -2.31 11.78
CA PRO A 167 13.59 -1.72 12.77
C PRO A 167 14.34 -1.28 14.03
N LEU A 168 13.99 -0.09 14.52
CA LEU A 168 14.44 0.46 15.79
C LEU A 168 13.34 0.36 16.85
N ASP A 169 13.78 0.31 18.11
CA ASP A 169 12.94 0.27 19.31
C ASP A 169 13.41 1.32 20.32
N ALA A 170 12.48 1.86 21.11
CA ALA A 170 12.76 2.78 22.22
C ALA A 170 13.47 4.09 21.82
N VAL A 171 13.40 4.47 20.55
CA VAL A 171 13.85 5.77 20.02
C VAL A 171 12.66 6.70 19.92
N SER A 172 12.86 7.98 20.29
CA SER A 172 11.81 8.99 20.13
C SER A 172 11.60 9.32 18.67
N CYS A 173 10.35 9.36 18.24
CA CYS A 173 9.96 9.69 16.87
C CYS A 173 8.81 10.70 16.86
N THR A 174 8.52 11.28 15.71
CA THR A 174 7.31 12.06 15.46
C THR A 174 6.69 11.55 14.17
N PRO A 175 5.49 10.96 14.22
CA PRO A 175 4.86 10.43 13.02
C PRO A 175 4.55 11.58 12.06
N GLU A 176 4.84 11.39 10.76
CA GLU A 176 4.59 12.40 9.72
C GLU A 176 3.09 12.69 9.52
N ALA A 177 2.20 11.84 10.02
CA ALA A 177 0.75 11.99 9.94
C ALA A 177 0.21 12.97 11.00
N ALA A 178 0.24 14.28 10.67
CA ALA A 178 -0.55 15.41 11.21
C ALA A 178 -0.57 15.69 12.72
N CYS A 179 -0.14 14.74 13.54
CA CYS A 179 -0.07 14.87 14.98
C CYS A 179 1.39 15.07 15.36
N GLU A 180 1.77 16.32 15.71
CA GLU A 180 3.08 16.65 16.32
C GLU A 180 3.18 16.11 17.76
N VAL A 181 2.72 14.87 17.97
CA VAL A 181 2.82 14.16 19.23
C VAL A 181 4.06 13.29 19.18
N PRO A 182 5.01 13.47 20.12
CA PRO A 182 6.11 12.57 20.30
C PRO A 182 5.62 11.13 20.47
N GLY A 183 6.20 10.23 19.67
CA GLY A 183 6.04 8.79 19.73
C GLY A 183 7.31 8.10 20.19
N GLU A 184 7.20 6.78 20.32
CA GLU A 184 8.30 5.87 20.56
C GLU A 184 8.26 4.77 19.49
N CYS A 185 9.43 4.40 18.97
CA CYS A 185 9.55 3.32 18.01
C CYS A 185 9.28 1.97 18.67
N VAL A 186 8.38 1.18 18.08
CA VAL A 186 8.05 -0.18 18.49
C VAL A 186 8.00 -1.06 17.25
N ALA A 187 8.93 -2.02 17.15
CA ALA A 187 9.15 -2.91 16.02
C ALA A 187 9.24 -2.17 14.67
N GLY A 188 9.93 -1.02 14.65
CA GLY A 188 10.10 -0.19 13.45
C GLY A 188 8.92 0.73 13.11
N ALA A 189 7.86 0.74 13.91
CA ALA A 189 6.73 1.65 13.73
C ALA A 189 6.78 2.78 14.78
N CYS A 190 6.54 4.02 14.35
CA CYS A 190 6.40 5.15 15.27
C CYS A 190 5.02 5.13 15.95
N ILE A 191 4.96 4.78 17.24
CA ILE A 191 3.71 4.73 18.00
C ILE A 191 3.60 5.97 18.89
N ALA A 192 2.54 6.76 18.73
CA ALA A 192 2.32 7.95 19.54
C ALA A 192 2.20 7.61 21.04
N THR A 193 2.90 8.35 21.91
CA THR A 193 2.89 8.12 23.38
C THR A 193 1.61 8.56 24.08
N ARG A 194 0.73 9.26 23.35
CA ARG A 194 -0.60 9.69 23.81
C ARG A 194 -1.55 9.71 22.63
N GLU A 195 -2.83 9.53 22.92
CA GLU A 195 -3.87 9.76 21.93
C GLU A 195 -3.75 11.19 21.37
N CYS A 196 -3.85 11.32 20.06
CA CYS A 196 -3.81 12.63 19.41
C CYS A 196 -5.00 13.44 19.95
N PRO A 197 -4.78 14.55 20.69
CA PRO A 197 -5.88 15.37 21.14
C PRO A 197 -6.54 15.97 19.91
N CYS A 198 -7.82 15.69 19.71
CA CYS A 198 -8.61 16.31 18.65
C CYS A 198 -8.70 17.82 18.91
N VAL A 199 -7.83 18.59 18.27
CA VAL A 199 -7.98 20.03 18.19
C VAL A 199 -8.96 20.28 17.04
N ALA A 200 -10.15 20.78 17.35
CA ALA A 200 -11.23 20.97 16.40
C ALA A 200 -10.72 21.55 15.06
N GLY A 201 -10.83 20.76 13.99
CA GLY A 201 -10.52 21.17 12.61
C GLY A 201 -9.27 20.56 11.97
N VAL A 202 -8.48 19.78 12.69
CA VAL A 202 -7.34 19.01 12.13
C VAL A 202 -7.45 17.58 12.64
N ASP A 203 -8.03 16.72 11.80
CA ASP A 203 -8.07 15.25 11.96
C ASP A 203 -8.98 14.68 13.06
N CYS A 204 -10.21 15.20 13.17
CA CYS A 204 -11.31 14.40 13.72
C CYS A 204 -11.92 13.58 12.58
N PRO A 205 -12.21 12.28 12.75
CA PRO A 205 -13.16 11.63 11.85
C PRO A 205 -14.48 12.41 11.91
N GLU A 206 -15.02 12.78 10.75
CA GLU A 206 -16.34 13.40 10.66
C GLU A 206 -17.37 12.49 11.37
N PRO A 207 -18.29 13.03 12.18
CA PRO A 207 -19.25 12.23 12.93
C PRO A 207 -20.12 11.41 11.96
N VAL A 208 -20.38 10.15 12.33
CA VAL A 208 -21.11 9.21 11.48
C VAL A 208 -22.54 9.04 12.00
N CYS A 209 -23.50 9.42 11.17
CA CYS A 209 -24.91 9.11 11.38
C CYS A 209 -25.34 8.08 10.34
N THR A 210 -25.54 6.82 10.75
CA THR A 210 -25.93 5.74 9.84
C THR A 210 -27.30 6.02 9.20
N VAL A 211 -28.22 6.57 9.99
CA VAL A 211 -29.44 7.20 9.48
C VAL A 211 -29.16 8.68 9.26
N PRO A 212 -29.22 9.19 8.01
CA PRO A 212 -28.93 10.60 7.75
C PRO A 212 -29.92 11.53 8.47
N CYS A 213 -29.41 12.64 9.00
CA CYS A 213 -30.25 13.70 9.55
C CYS A 213 -31.10 14.32 8.43
N ALA A 214 -32.42 14.13 8.51
CA ALA A 214 -33.39 14.65 7.56
C ALA A 214 -33.63 16.15 7.77
N ASN A 215 -34.35 16.77 6.83
CA ASN A 215 -34.90 18.12 6.94
C ASN A 215 -33.90 19.23 7.34
N GLY A 216 -32.62 19.06 6.97
CA GLY A 216 -31.56 20.03 7.24
C GLY A 216 -30.91 19.91 8.63
N GLY A 217 -31.14 18.82 9.35
CA GLY A 217 -30.40 18.50 10.57
C GLY A 217 -28.91 18.24 10.30
N SER A 218 -28.07 18.47 11.31
CA SER A 218 -26.61 18.29 11.22
C SER A 218 -26.15 17.14 12.10
N CYS A 219 -25.29 16.25 11.60
CA CYS A 219 -24.68 15.20 12.42
C CYS A 219 -23.59 15.85 13.29
N VAL A 220 -23.79 15.91 14.61
CA VAL A 220 -22.89 16.62 15.54
C VAL A 220 -22.08 15.68 16.43
N ALA A 221 -22.49 14.41 16.49
CA ALA A 221 -21.76 13.29 17.07
C ALA A 221 -22.28 12.00 16.43
N ASP A 222 -21.59 10.88 16.66
CA ASP A 222 -22.02 9.59 16.13
C ASP A 222 -23.48 9.29 16.53
N GLU A 223 -24.28 8.95 15.52
CA GLU A 223 -25.72 8.68 15.63
C GLU A 223 -26.53 9.81 16.29
N THR A 224 -26.01 11.05 16.32
CA THR A 224 -26.62 12.20 16.99
C THR A 224 -26.83 13.36 16.02
N CYS A 225 -28.09 13.60 15.68
CA CYS A 225 -28.50 14.73 14.86
C CYS A 225 -28.89 15.95 15.71
N ASP A 226 -28.37 17.12 15.34
CA ASP A 226 -28.90 18.41 15.77
C ASP A 226 -30.02 18.85 14.81
N CYS A 227 -31.24 18.89 15.32
CA CYS A 227 -32.44 19.35 14.60
C CYS A 227 -32.77 20.83 14.88
N GLY A 228 -31.93 21.53 15.65
CA GLY A 228 -32.15 22.91 16.05
C GLY A 228 -32.38 23.83 14.84
N GLY A 229 -33.46 24.63 14.91
CA GLY A 229 -33.79 25.60 13.85
C GLY A 229 -34.39 25.00 12.58
N THR A 230 -34.59 23.67 12.50
CA THR A 230 -35.21 23.02 11.33
C THR A 230 -36.74 22.99 11.40
N GLY A 231 -37.32 23.12 12.60
CA GLY A 231 -38.75 22.87 12.84
C GLY A 231 -39.10 21.38 12.95
N TYR A 232 -38.09 20.51 13.03
CA TYR A 232 -38.25 19.07 13.20
C TYR A 232 -37.56 18.56 14.48
N ALA A 233 -37.96 17.37 14.91
CA ALA A 233 -37.44 16.62 16.04
C ALA A 233 -37.36 15.12 15.69
N GLY A 234 -36.87 14.31 16.63
CA GLY A 234 -36.60 12.88 16.41
C GLY A 234 -35.12 12.59 16.33
N ALA A 235 -34.76 11.30 16.24
CA ALA A 235 -33.35 10.89 16.23
C ALA A 235 -32.64 11.28 14.93
N SER A 236 -33.40 11.41 13.84
CA SER A 236 -32.95 11.80 12.51
C SER A 236 -33.68 13.02 11.98
N CYS A 237 -34.27 13.86 12.85
CA CYS A 237 -35.03 15.05 12.48
C CYS A 237 -36.22 14.76 11.53
N GLU A 238 -36.88 13.61 11.71
CA GLU A 238 -37.96 13.11 10.85
C GLU A 238 -39.36 13.58 11.26
N THR A 239 -39.54 14.05 12.49
CA THR A 239 -40.85 14.38 13.05
C THR A 239 -41.08 15.90 13.02
N PRO A 240 -42.12 16.43 12.36
CA PRO A 240 -42.40 17.86 12.37
C PRO A 240 -42.85 18.33 13.75
N VAL A 241 -42.48 19.56 14.10
CA VAL A 241 -42.89 20.22 15.35
C VAL A 241 -43.90 21.32 15.01
N CYS A 242 -45.04 21.33 15.71
CA CYS A 242 -46.05 22.38 15.60
C CYS A 242 -46.09 23.16 16.92
N GLU A 243 -45.90 24.48 16.85
CA GLU A 243 -46.03 25.38 18.00
C GLU A 243 -46.98 26.56 17.68
N PRO A 244 -48.18 26.61 18.29
CA PRO A 244 -48.71 25.69 19.30
C PRO A 244 -49.02 24.29 18.75
N PRO A 245 -49.09 23.27 19.63
CA PRO A 245 -49.45 21.92 19.20
C PRO A 245 -50.88 21.90 18.63
N CYS A 246 -51.11 21.04 17.64
CA CYS A 246 -52.44 20.80 17.09
C CYS A 246 -53.37 20.28 18.20
N ALA A 247 -54.44 21.03 18.49
CA ALA A 247 -55.44 20.65 19.47
C ALA A 247 -56.23 19.41 19.02
N GLN A 248 -56.53 19.34 17.71
CA GLN A 248 -57.07 18.19 17.02
C GLN A 248 -56.26 17.93 15.74
N GLY A 249 -56.28 16.71 15.23
CA GLY A 249 -55.58 16.39 13.98
C GLY A 249 -54.08 16.12 14.14
N ALA A 250 -53.35 16.11 13.02
CA ALA A 250 -51.96 15.70 12.96
C ALA A 250 -51.04 16.84 12.50
N CYS A 251 -49.86 16.96 13.12
CA CYS A 251 -48.79 17.84 12.62
C CYS A 251 -48.16 17.19 11.38
N THR A 252 -48.34 17.80 10.22
CA THR A 252 -47.91 17.22 8.92
C THR A 252 -46.67 17.91 8.36
N ALA A 253 -46.39 19.13 8.81
CA ALA A 253 -45.18 19.89 8.55
C ALA A 253 -44.95 20.87 9.72
N PRO A 254 -43.78 21.52 9.82
CA PRO A 254 -43.54 22.51 10.86
C PRO A 254 -44.66 23.55 10.89
N ASP A 255 -45.22 23.76 12.08
CA ASP A 255 -46.33 24.67 12.36
C ASP A 255 -47.59 24.47 11.47
N THR A 256 -47.76 23.28 10.90
CA THR A 256 -48.86 22.95 9.99
C THR A 256 -49.65 21.76 10.50
N CYS A 257 -50.86 22.04 10.98
CA CYS A 257 -51.82 21.04 11.43
C CYS A 257 -52.77 20.65 10.30
N ASP A 258 -52.95 19.35 10.09
CA ASP A 258 -54.02 18.79 9.27
C ASP A 258 -55.25 18.52 10.14
N CYS A 259 -56.29 19.33 9.95
CA CYS A 259 -57.56 19.21 10.66
C CYS A 259 -58.57 18.29 9.95
N GLY A 260 -58.18 17.64 8.85
CA GLY A 260 -59.06 16.77 8.06
C GLY A 260 -59.81 15.75 8.92
N ASP A 261 -61.11 15.61 8.65
CA ASP A 261 -62.03 14.66 9.33
C ASP A 261 -62.18 14.83 10.85
N THR A 262 -61.60 15.88 11.45
CA THR A 262 -61.75 16.16 12.88
C THR A 262 -63.05 16.89 13.22
N GLY A 263 -63.66 17.58 12.23
CA GLY A 263 -64.74 18.53 12.46
C GLY A 263 -64.27 19.87 13.04
N TYR A 264 -62.96 20.12 13.06
CA TYR A 264 -62.35 21.37 13.51
C TYR A 264 -61.57 22.06 12.38
N SER A 265 -61.27 23.33 12.60
CA SER A 265 -60.58 24.25 11.70
C SER A 265 -59.68 25.20 12.49
N GLY A 266 -58.99 26.10 11.78
CA GLY A 266 -57.99 26.99 12.37
C GLY A 266 -56.58 26.40 12.29
N ALA A 267 -55.57 27.22 12.58
CA ALA A 267 -54.16 26.83 12.45
C ALA A 267 -53.75 25.69 13.40
N ALA A 268 -54.39 25.61 14.57
CA ALA A 268 -54.19 24.56 15.57
C ALA A 268 -55.36 23.56 15.64
N CYS A 269 -56.30 23.60 14.68
CA CYS A 269 -57.50 22.77 14.68
C CYS A 269 -58.33 22.87 15.97
N ASP A 270 -58.47 24.08 16.50
CA ASP A 270 -59.12 24.38 17.77
C ASP A 270 -60.51 25.03 17.60
N VAL A 271 -60.91 25.36 16.37
CA VAL A 271 -62.20 26.00 16.06
C VAL A 271 -63.18 24.97 15.49
N PRO A 272 -64.28 24.62 16.19
CA PRO A 272 -65.25 23.65 15.69
C PRO A 272 -65.96 24.16 14.43
N VAL A 273 -66.24 23.23 13.51
CA VAL A 273 -66.98 23.48 12.26
C VAL A 273 -68.39 22.96 12.40
N CYS A 274 -69.38 23.77 12.01
CA CYS A 274 -70.78 23.38 11.94
C CYS A 274 -71.23 23.44 10.49
N ASP A 275 -71.72 22.32 9.93
CA ASP A 275 -72.32 22.25 8.59
C ASP A 275 -73.72 21.60 8.66
N PRO A 276 -74.82 22.37 8.49
CA PRO A 276 -74.85 23.79 8.11
C PRO A 276 -74.38 24.73 9.24
N PRO A 277 -73.92 25.95 8.89
CA PRO A 277 -73.51 26.93 9.88
C PRO A 277 -74.68 27.34 10.78
N CYS A 278 -74.37 27.63 12.05
CA CYS A 278 -75.35 28.17 13.00
C CYS A 278 -75.87 29.52 12.51
N ALA A 279 -77.16 29.62 12.21
CA ALA A 279 -77.80 30.86 11.76
C ALA A 279 -77.83 31.91 12.88
N HIS A 280 -78.17 31.48 14.10
CA HIS A 280 -78.22 32.33 15.30
C HIS A 280 -77.63 31.58 16.51
N GLY A 281 -76.35 31.80 16.80
CA GLY A 281 -75.69 31.12 17.93
C GLY A 281 -74.19 30.95 17.70
N ALA A 282 -73.54 30.22 18.61
CA ALA A 282 -72.13 29.87 18.50
C ALA A 282 -71.95 28.37 18.22
N CYS A 283 -71.02 28.01 17.33
CA CYS A 283 -70.59 26.63 17.16
C CYS A 283 -69.68 26.27 18.34
N THR A 284 -70.12 25.35 19.20
CA THR A 284 -69.41 25.01 20.45
C THR A 284 -68.71 23.65 20.39
N ALA A 285 -69.11 22.82 19.44
CA ALA A 285 -68.49 21.55 19.06
C ALA A 285 -68.85 21.26 17.58
N PRO A 286 -68.19 20.30 16.92
CA PRO A 286 -68.54 19.93 15.55
C PRO A 286 -70.04 19.67 15.40
N ASP A 287 -70.66 20.31 14.41
CA ASP A 287 -72.09 20.25 14.09
C ASP A 287 -73.04 20.56 15.27
N THR A 288 -72.54 21.27 16.30
CA THR A 288 -73.30 21.58 17.52
C THR A 288 -73.38 23.08 17.74
N CYS A 289 -74.57 23.64 17.52
CA CYS A 289 -74.88 25.04 17.75
C CYS A 289 -75.49 25.28 19.14
N ASP A 290 -74.97 26.28 19.85
CA ASP A 290 -75.62 26.83 21.04
C ASP A 290 -76.54 27.99 20.63
N CYS A 291 -77.85 27.75 20.72
CA CYS A 291 -78.89 28.74 20.42
C CYS A 291 -79.31 29.57 21.66
N GLY A 292 -78.66 29.39 22.81
CA GLY A 292 -79.01 30.05 24.06
C GLY A 292 -79.13 31.56 23.92
N GLU A 293 -80.17 32.14 24.52
CA GLU A 293 -80.41 33.60 24.56
C GLU A 293 -80.58 34.29 23.19
N THR A 294 -80.67 33.54 22.09
CA THR A 294 -80.87 34.10 20.74
C THR A 294 -82.34 34.29 20.36
N GLY A 295 -83.25 33.58 21.05
CA GLY A 295 -84.67 33.47 20.64
C GLY A 295 -84.91 32.50 19.48
N TYR A 296 -83.91 31.68 19.12
CA TYR A 296 -84.02 30.64 18.08
C TYR A 296 -83.75 29.24 18.66
N SER A 297 -84.14 28.22 17.89
CA SER A 297 -84.04 26.80 18.20
C SER A 297 -83.77 25.98 16.93
N GLY A 298 -83.64 24.66 17.07
CA GLY A 298 -83.24 23.77 15.99
C GLY A 298 -81.74 23.52 15.96
N ALA A 299 -81.29 22.54 15.17
CA ALA A 299 -79.88 22.13 15.13
C ALA A 299 -78.95 23.23 14.58
N ALA A 300 -79.45 24.07 13.67
CA ALA A 300 -78.74 25.22 13.10
C ALA A 300 -79.18 26.56 13.71
N CYS A 301 -80.01 26.54 14.77
CA CYS A 301 -80.61 27.74 15.36
C CYS A 301 -81.35 28.64 14.34
N ASP A 302 -82.06 28.03 13.40
CA ASP A 302 -82.76 28.67 12.29
C ASP A 302 -84.28 28.73 12.50
N VAL A 303 -84.79 28.14 13.58
CA VAL A 303 -86.22 28.10 13.91
C VAL A 303 -86.54 29.13 15.00
N PRO A 304 -87.27 30.22 14.72
CA PRO A 304 -87.61 31.21 15.74
C PRO A 304 -88.50 30.60 16.85
N VAL A 305 -88.22 30.96 18.10
CA VAL A 305 -89.01 30.56 19.27
C VAL A 305 -90.04 31.64 19.57
N CYS A 306 -91.33 31.32 19.45
CA CYS A 306 -92.42 32.22 19.85
C CYS A 306 -92.85 31.98 21.29
N ASP A 307 -92.70 33.01 22.12
CA ASP A 307 -93.27 33.05 23.47
C ASP A 307 -94.03 34.38 23.70
N PRO A 308 -95.38 34.35 23.82
CA PRO A 308 -96.24 33.17 23.81
C PRO A 308 -96.35 32.51 22.43
N PRO A 309 -96.67 31.21 22.36
CA PRO A 309 -96.80 30.49 21.09
C PRO A 309 -97.89 31.11 20.20
N CYS A 310 -97.57 31.29 18.91
CA CYS A 310 -98.50 31.88 17.94
C CYS A 310 -99.77 31.04 17.79
N ALA A 311 -100.93 31.66 18.01
CA ALA A 311 -102.23 31.02 17.83
C ALA A 311 -102.71 31.00 16.37
N HIS A 312 -102.32 32.00 15.57
CA HIS A 312 -102.69 32.12 14.15
C HIS A 312 -101.57 32.86 13.37
N GLY A 313 -100.84 32.16 12.50
CA GLY A 313 -99.77 32.75 11.68
C GLY A 313 -98.42 32.02 11.81
N ALA A 314 -97.37 32.62 11.23
CA ALA A 314 -95.98 32.17 11.40
C ALA A 314 -95.24 33.10 12.37
N CYS A 315 -94.36 32.50 13.15
CA CYS A 315 -93.15 33.15 13.65
C CYS A 315 -92.24 33.42 12.44
#